data_AF-W2X755-F1
#
_entry.id   AF-W2X755-F1
#
_cell.length_a   1.000
_cell.length_b   1.000
_cell.length_c   1.000
_cell.angle_alpha   90.00
_cell.angle_beta   90.00
_cell.angle_gamma   90.00
#
_symmetry.space_group_name_H-M   'P 1'
#
loop_
_entity.id
_entity.type
_entity.pdbx_description
1 polymer ?
#
loop_
_entity_poly.entity_id
_entity_poly.type
_entity_poly.pdbx_seq_one_letter_code
_entity_poly.pdbx_strand_id
1 'polypeptide(L)'
;QALKATSIREFDEHVYMKMHGYEDLEAYWKVNNPMRDVDNLKMPFLCINALDDPVCTKETIPYHEFSRKPNAMLITTAEGSHCAFYEGNFQLKSWCHGAAMTYLDRLREFNRSENISEASVDAVTAATA
;
A
#
# COMPACT_ATOMS: atom_id res chain seq x y z
N GLN A 1 0.21 29.74 9.88
CA GLN A 1 1.44 28.93 9.81
C GLN A 1 1.27 27.80 8.80
N ALA A 2 0.18 27.02 8.86
CA ALA A 2 -0.20 26.02 7.84
C ALA A 2 -0.08 26.51 6.38
N LEU A 3 -0.68 27.66 6.04
CA LEU A 3 -0.68 28.22 4.69
C LEU A 3 0.70 28.69 4.19
N LYS A 4 1.74 28.68 5.04
CA LYS A 4 3.12 29.01 4.68
C LYS A 4 3.98 27.76 4.48
N ALA A 5 3.46 26.56 4.76
CA ALA A 5 4.20 25.32 4.61
C ALA A 5 4.50 25.07 3.13
N THR A 6 5.76 24.74 2.83
CA THR A 6 6.27 24.43 1.50
C THR A 6 6.68 22.97 1.33
N SER A 7 6.61 22.19 2.41
CA SER A 7 6.85 20.75 2.42
C SER A 7 5.82 20.03 3.29
N ILE A 8 5.66 18.71 3.07
CA ILE A 8 4.80 17.86 3.90
C ILE A 8 5.28 17.89 5.36
N ARG A 9 6.60 17.84 5.58
CA ARG A 9 7.19 17.93 6.92
C ARG A 9 6.77 19.21 7.65
N GLU A 10 6.84 20.36 6.98
CA GLU A 10 6.37 21.63 7.56
C GLU A 10 4.86 21.65 7.78
N PHE A 11 4.09 21.00 6.89
CA PHE A 11 2.65 20.90 7.07
C PHE A 11 2.31 20.06 8.31
N ASP A 12 2.98 18.91 8.51
CA ASP A 12 2.82 18.08 9.70
C ASP A 12 3.17 18.85 10.97
N GLU A 13 4.30 19.58 10.98
CA GLU A 13 4.74 20.37 12.13
C GLU A 13 3.76 21.50 12.48
N HIS A 14 3.24 22.20 11.46
CA HIS A 14 2.36 23.35 11.68
C HIS A 14 0.89 22.97 11.90
N VAL A 15 0.46 21.78 11.45
CA VAL A 15 -0.93 21.34 11.46
C VAL A 15 -1.09 20.10 12.30
N TYR A 16 -0.65 18.93 11.82
CA TYR A 16 -0.98 17.65 12.44
C TYR A 16 -0.38 17.50 13.83
N MET A 17 0.90 17.79 14.01
CA MET A 17 1.60 17.74 15.29
C MET A 17 0.86 18.58 16.34
N LYS A 18 0.55 19.84 16.01
CA LYS A 18 -0.16 20.76 16.92
C LYS A 18 -1.60 20.35 17.17
N MET A 19 -2.31 19.89 16.14
CA MET A 19 -3.69 19.41 16.23
C MET A 19 -3.80 18.18 17.15
N HIS A 20 -2.79 17.31 17.12
CA HIS A 20 -2.71 16.12 17.97
C HIS A 20 -2.00 16.36 19.32
N GLY A 21 -1.61 17.60 19.64
CA GLY A 21 -1.06 17.98 20.95
C GLY A 21 0.37 17.52 21.22
N TYR A 22 1.16 17.24 20.18
CA TYR A 22 2.58 16.91 20.31
C TYR A 22 3.44 18.18 20.37
N GLU A 23 4.48 18.16 21.19
CA GLU A 23 5.45 19.27 21.31
C GLU A 23 6.53 19.22 20.24
N ASP A 24 6.85 18.02 19.76
CA ASP A 24 7.89 17.77 18.77
C ASP A 24 7.42 16.84 17.65
N LEU A 25 7.94 17.12 16.44
CA LEU A 25 7.53 16.41 15.23
C LEU A 25 8.01 14.95 15.24
N GLU A 26 9.10 14.66 15.95
CA GLU A 26 9.66 13.32 16.05
C GLU A 26 8.75 12.42 16.91
N ALA A 27 8.25 12.89 18.04
CA ALA A 27 7.29 12.19 18.89
C ALA A 27 5.97 11.96 18.15
N TYR A 28 5.51 12.95 17.38
CA TYR A 28 4.36 12.78 16.49
C TYR A 28 4.61 11.61 15.52
N TRP A 29 5.70 11.64 14.74
CA TRP A 29 5.97 10.58 13.76
C TRP A 29 6.34 9.23 14.39
N LYS A 30 6.97 9.21 15.57
CA LYS A 30 7.28 7.98 16.31
C LYS A 30 6.02 7.19 16.62
N VAL A 31 4.90 7.87 16.88
CA VAL A 31 3.60 7.24 17.16
C VAL A 31 2.78 7.01 15.90
N ASN A 32 2.84 7.93 14.93
CA ASN A 32 1.95 7.95 13.77
C ASN A 32 2.55 7.33 12.48
N ASN A 33 3.83 6.95 12.46
CA ASN A 33 4.43 6.33 11.29
C ASN A 33 3.91 4.88 11.11
N PRO A 34 3.16 4.58 10.03
CA PRO A 34 2.64 3.23 9.78
C PRO A 34 3.74 2.19 9.54
N MET A 35 4.93 2.60 9.13
CA MET A 35 6.05 1.70 8.87
C MET A 35 6.54 0.98 10.14
N ARG A 36 6.21 1.47 11.34
CA ARG A 36 6.51 0.76 12.59
C ARG A 36 5.87 -0.63 12.63
N ASP A 37 4.71 -0.77 12.01
CA ASP A 37 3.90 -1.99 12.04
C ASP A 37 3.94 -2.75 10.72
N VAL A 38 4.83 -2.37 9.78
CA VAL A 38 4.95 -3.01 8.44
C VAL A 38 5.25 -4.51 8.55
N ASP A 39 5.95 -4.93 9.60
CA ASP A 39 6.26 -6.34 9.84
C ASP A 39 5.05 -7.18 10.23
N ASN A 40 3.99 -6.56 10.73
CA ASN A 40 2.76 -7.23 11.12
C ASN A 40 1.84 -7.51 9.91
N LEU A 41 2.17 -7.00 8.72
CA LEU A 41 1.41 -7.23 7.49
C LEU A 41 1.60 -8.66 6.99
N LYS A 42 0.69 -9.55 7.40
CA LYS A 42 0.66 -10.97 6.99
C LYS A 42 -0.24 -11.25 5.78
N MET A 43 -1.16 -10.34 5.48
CA MET A 43 -2.08 -10.50 4.35
C MET A 43 -1.38 -10.10 3.04
N PRO A 44 -1.74 -10.70 1.90
CA PRO A 44 -1.24 -10.24 0.61
C PRO A 44 -1.68 -8.80 0.32
N PHE A 45 -0.75 -7.94 -0.07
CA PHE A 45 -1.06 -6.54 -0.41
C PHE A 45 -0.37 -6.05 -1.68
N LEU A 46 -1.02 -5.11 -2.36
CA LEU A 46 -0.56 -4.43 -3.55
C LEU A 46 -0.32 -2.95 -3.25
N CYS A 47 0.84 -2.44 -3.65
CA CYS A 47 1.18 -1.03 -3.68
C CYS A 47 1.47 -0.58 -5.11
N ILE A 48 0.89 0.55 -5.51
CA ILE A 48 1.12 1.16 -6.83
C ILE A 48 1.65 2.57 -6.58
N ASN A 49 2.80 2.91 -7.16
CA ASN A 49 3.42 4.23 -7.02
C ASN A 49 4.01 4.70 -8.36
N ALA A 50 3.99 5.99 -8.62
CA ALA A 50 4.71 6.56 -9.76
C ALA A 50 6.08 7.09 -9.30
N LEU A 51 7.10 7.00 -10.15
CA LEU A 51 8.45 7.46 -9.81
C LEU A 51 8.58 9.00 -9.89
N ASP A 52 7.64 9.66 -10.57
CA ASP A 52 7.49 11.11 -10.66
C ASP A 52 6.50 11.69 -9.63
N ASP A 53 6.05 10.91 -8.65
CA ASP A 53 5.15 11.37 -7.59
C ASP A 53 5.84 12.43 -6.71
N PRO A 54 5.31 13.68 -6.64
CA PRO A 54 5.90 14.75 -5.85
C PRO A 54 5.63 14.64 -4.33
N VAL A 55 4.72 13.75 -3.91
CA VAL A 55 4.32 13.51 -2.53
C VAL A 55 5.00 12.26 -1.99
N CYS A 56 4.83 11.12 -2.67
CA CYS A 56 5.45 9.83 -2.34
C CYS A 56 6.63 9.58 -3.29
N THR A 57 7.73 10.32 -3.09
CA THR A 57 8.85 10.29 -4.03
C THR A 57 9.50 8.91 -4.10
N LYS A 58 10.20 8.62 -5.21
CA LYS A 58 10.87 7.33 -5.42
C LYS A 58 11.81 6.91 -4.29
N GLU A 59 12.42 7.86 -3.58
CA GLU A 59 13.30 7.61 -2.43
C GLU A 59 12.54 7.15 -1.17
N THR A 60 11.25 7.48 -1.07
CA THR A 60 10.40 7.12 0.08
C THR A 60 9.76 5.73 -0.07
N ILE A 61 9.84 5.13 -1.26
CA ILE A 61 9.31 3.78 -1.50
C ILE A 61 10.17 2.75 -0.74
N PRO A 62 9.57 1.91 0.13
CA PRO A 62 10.33 0.95 0.94
C PRO A 62 10.67 -0.33 0.14
N TYR A 63 11.49 -0.22 -0.91
CA TYR A 63 11.85 -1.34 -1.80
C TYR A 63 12.37 -2.58 -1.07
N HIS A 64 13.11 -2.38 0.02
CA HIS A 64 13.61 -3.46 0.85
C HIS A 64 12.47 -4.31 1.44
N GLU A 65 11.38 -3.69 1.88
CA GLU A 65 10.23 -4.40 2.44
C GLU A 65 9.52 -5.26 1.40
N PHE A 66 9.36 -4.73 0.18
CA PHE A 66 8.79 -5.49 -0.94
C PHE A 66 9.71 -6.62 -1.42
N SER A 67 11.02 -6.47 -1.30
CA SER A 67 11.98 -7.53 -1.67
C SER A 67 12.01 -8.68 -0.66
N ARG A 68 11.74 -8.39 0.61
CA ARG A 68 11.81 -9.37 1.70
C ARG A 68 10.47 -10.09 1.96
N LYS A 69 9.33 -9.45 1.68
CA LYS A 69 8.01 -9.99 1.99
C LYS A 69 7.41 -10.72 0.77
N PRO A 70 7.20 -12.05 0.84
CA PRO A 70 6.65 -12.81 -0.29
C PRO A 70 5.18 -12.48 -0.58
N ASN A 71 4.47 -11.89 0.39
CA ASN A 71 3.08 -11.47 0.29
C ASN A 71 2.93 -10.00 -0.16
N ALA A 72 4.01 -9.33 -0.58
CA ALA A 72 3.99 -7.93 -0.98
C ALA A 72 4.20 -7.80 -2.49
N MET A 73 3.36 -7.00 -3.16
CA MET A 73 3.53 -6.66 -4.57
C MET A 73 3.65 -5.14 -4.74
N LEU A 74 4.68 -4.71 -5.47
CA LEU A 74 4.92 -3.31 -5.81
C LEU A 74 4.89 -3.14 -7.33
N ILE A 75 4.07 -2.19 -7.79
CA ILE A 75 4.06 -1.72 -9.18
C ILE A 75 4.57 -0.29 -9.21
N THR A 76 5.64 -0.06 -9.97
CA THR A 76 6.16 1.29 -10.23
C THR A 76 6.01 1.68 -11.68
N THR A 77 5.53 2.89 -11.94
CA THR A 77 5.53 3.48 -13.29
C THR A 77 6.50 4.65 -13.37
N ALA A 78 7.06 4.92 -14.54
CA ALA A 78 7.92 6.11 -14.73
C ALA A 78 7.13 7.41 -14.52
N GLU A 79 5.87 7.42 -14.98
CA GLU A 79 4.97 8.56 -14.94
C GLU A 79 3.62 8.16 -14.34
N GLY A 80 2.96 9.11 -13.69
CA GLY A 80 1.68 8.91 -13.02
C GLY A 80 1.39 9.94 -11.93
N SER A 81 2.36 10.80 -11.59
CA SER A 81 2.26 11.79 -10.52
C SER A 81 1.72 11.15 -9.22
N HIS A 82 1.05 11.90 -8.36
CA HIS A 82 0.50 11.36 -7.13
C HIS A 82 -0.74 10.47 -7.35
N CYS A 83 -1.63 10.86 -8.27
CA CYS A 83 -2.91 10.19 -8.51
C CYS A 83 -3.32 10.16 -10.00
N ALA A 84 -2.41 10.45 -10.93
CA ALA A 84 -2.68 10.61 -12.36
C ALA A 84 -2.39 9.34 -13.17
N PHE A 85 -2.84 8.19 -12.67
CA PHE A 85 -2.72 6.88 -13.34
C PHE A 85 -3.73 6.70 -14.48
N TYR A 86 -3.80 7.67 -15.40
CA TYR A 86 -4.79 7.69 -16.47
C TYR A 86 -4.34 6.93 -17.72
N GLU A 87 -5.29 6.34 -18.43
CA GLU A 87 -5.12 5.72 -19.74
C GLU A 87 -6.27 6.13 -20.68
N GLY A 88 -6.01 6.05 -21.99
CA GLY A 88 -6.98 6.33 -23.06
C GLY A 88 -6.88 7.73 -23.68
N ASN A 89 -7.42 7.88 -24.89
CA ASN A 89 -7.24 9.10 -25.70
C ASN A 89 -8.42 10.08 -25.60
N PHE A 90 -9.65 9.59 -25.43
CA PHE A 90 -10.88 10.41 -25.46
C PHE A 90 -11.74 10.28 -24.20
N GLN A 91 -11.54 9.22 -23.42
CA GLN A 91 -12.19 8.96 -22.15
C GLN A 91 -11.11 8.49 -21.19
N LEU A 92 -10.54 9.42 -20.42
CA LEU A 92 -9.51 9.09 -19.44
C LEU A 92 -10.14 8.23 -18.35
N LYS A 93 -9.59 7.03 -18.17
CA LYS A 93 -9.91 6.15 -17.04
C LYS A 93 -8.65 5.91 -16.24
N SER A 94 -8.80 5.73 -14.94
CA SER A 94 -7.66 5.33 -14.11
C SER A 94 -7.40 3.84 -14.30
N TRP A 95 -6.23 3.48 -14.83
CA TRP A 95 -5.85 2.07 -14.99
C TRP A 95 -5.56 1.41 -13.64
N CYS A 96 -5.13 2.19 -12.63
CA CYS A 96 -4.77 1.64 -11.32
C CYS A 96 -5.95 1.00 -10.60
N HIS A 97 -7.18 1.49 -10.83
CA HIS A 97 -8.40 0.84 -10.33
C HIS A 97 -8.59 -0.55 -10.94
N GLY A 98 -8.41 -0.68 -12.26
CA GLY A 98 -8.51 -1.97 -12.94
C GLY A 98 -7.44 -2.97 -12.45
N ALA A 99 -6.22 -2.48 -12.23
CA ALA A 99 -5.13 -3.28 -11.66
C ALA A 99 -5.46 -3.74 -10.23
N ALA A 100 -5.97 -2.85 -9.37
CA ALA A 100 -6.38 -3.18 -8.01
C ALA A 100 -7.51 -4.21 -7.99
N MET A 101 -8.54 -4.05 -8.83
CA MET A 101 -9.64 -5.02 -8.93
C MET A 101 -9.15 -6.38 -9.42
N THR A 102 -8.30 -6.39 -10.44
CA THR A 102 -7.70 -7.64 -10.96
C THR A 102 -6.91 -8.35 -9.86
N TYR A 103 -6.11 -7.63 -9.08
CA TYR A 103 -5.36 -8.19 -7.96
C TYR A 103 -6.29 -8.82 -6.91
N LEU A 104 -7.36 -8.11 -6.51
CA LEU A 104 -8.33 -8.62 -5.54
C LEU A 104 -9.08 -9.85 -6.05
N ASP A 105 -9.47 -9.86 -7.32
CA ASP A 105 -10.13 -11.01 -7.95
C ASP A 105 -9.22 -12.25 -7.95
N ARG A 106 -7.94 -12.08 -8.32
CA ARG A 106 -6.95 -13.18 -8.28
C ARG A 106 -6.68 -13.66 -6.85
N LEU A 107 -6.58 -12.76 -5.89
CA LEU A 107 -6.41 -13.14 -4.49
C LEU A 107 -7.61 -13.95 -3.97
N ARG A 108 -8.83 -13.56 -4.36
CA ARG A 108 -10.05 -14.29 -4.03
C ARG A 108 -10.09 -15.69 -4.66
N GLU A 109 -9.70 -15.81 -5.93
CA GLU A 109 -9.61 -17.09 -6.62
C GLU A 109 -8.58 -18.01 -5.95
N PHE A 110 -7.39 -17.50 -5.65
CA PHE A 110 -6.32 -18.23 -4.97
C PHE A 110 -6.77 -18.73 -3.59
N ASN A 111 -7.38 -17.87 -2.78
CA ASN A 111 -7.90 -18.27 -1.47
C ASN A 111 -9.01 -19.32 -1.58
N ARG A 112 -9.84 -19.28 -2.64
CA ARG A 112 -10.86 -20.30 -2.87
C ARG A 112 -10.24 -21.65 -3.23
N SER A 113 -9.20 -21.69 -4.06
CA SER A 113 -8.53 -22.95 -4.42
C SER A 113 -7.85 -23.60 -3.22
N GLU A 114 -7.20 -22.81 -2.36
CA GLU A 114 -6.57 -23.32 -1.12
C GLU A 114 -7.61 -23.87 -0.14
N ASN A 115 -8.75 -23.19 0.04
CA ASN A 115 -9.81 -23.71 0.90
C ASN A 115 -10.43 -25.02 0.37
N ILE A 116 -10.51 -25.19 -0.96
CA ILE A 116 -11.01 -26.43 -1.57
C ILE A 116 -9.98 -27.57 -1.41
N SER A 117 -8.68 -27.28 -1.56
CA SER A 117 -7.63 -28.28 -1.38
C SER A 117 -7.54 -28.75 0.08
N GLU A 118 -7.58 -27.83 1.07
CA GLU A 118 -7.60 -28.19 2.48
C GLU A 118 -8.83 -29.03 2.85
N ALA A 119 -10.03 -28.59 2.44
CA ALA A 119 -11.27 -29.34 2.72
C ALA A 119 -11.30 -30.74 2.10
N SER A 120 -10.66 -30.93 0.94
CA SER A 120 -10.58 -32.24 0.29
C SER A 120 -9.53 -33.16 0.93
N VAL A 121 -8.43 -32.63 1.46
CA VAL A 121 -7.44 -33.39 2.24
C VAL A 121 -8.05 -33.86 3.57
N ASP A 122 -8.77 -32.99 4.28
CA ASP A 122 -9.43 -33.35 5.54
C ASP A 122 -10.51 -34.43 5.33
N ALA A 123 -11.29 -34.32 4.25
CA ALA A 123 -12.31 -35.31 3.91
C ALA A 123 -11.71 -36.69 3.59
N VAL A 124 -10.58 -36.74 2.89
CA VAL A 124 -9.86 -38.00 2.61
C VAL A 124 -9.31 -38.60 3.90
N THR A 125 -8.71 -37.78 4.77
CA THR A 125 -8.09 -38.22 6.03
C THR A 125 -9.14 -38.77 7.00
N ALA A 126 -10.31 -38.11 7.08
CA ALA A 126 -11.45 -38.57 7.87
C ALA A 126 -12.09 -39.87 7.35
N ALA A 127 -12.01 -40.15 6.05
CA ALA A 127 -12.53 -41.38 5.45
C ALA A 127 -11.60 -42.60 5.60
N THR A 128 -10.33 -42.37 5.93
CA THR A 128 -9.30 -43.41 6.11
C THR A 128 -9.01 -43.75 7.58
N ALA A 129 -9.69 -43.11 8.54
CA ALA A 129 -9.62 -43.36 9.98
C ALA A 129 -10.81 -44.21 10.45
#